data_AF-A0A7W0SUC8-F1
#
_entry.id   AF-A0A7W0SUC8-F1
#
_cell.length_a   1.000
_cell.length_b   1.000
_cell.length_c   1.000
_cell.angle_alpha   90.00
_cell.angle_beta   90.00
_cell.angle_gamma   90.00
#
_symmetry.space_group_name_H-M   'P 1'
#
loop_
_entity.id
_entity.type
_entity.pdbx_description
1 polymer ?
#
loop_
_entity_poly.entity_id
_entity_poly.type
_entity_poly.pdbx_seq_one_letter_code
_entity_poly.pdbx_strand_id
1 'polypeptide(L)'
;MPLDPGRHWLAAGITGIPRQREWDAVKLVEAPGRTGEEVQFVTLPDGLVLLEEGPDGFDLLPLAAALEGSIDPPYRAVARRRPELWAVGACSIRILELSHAPSGDALEVVRTADGLLIRVDGMPSGAQLPELEQLGATRFASFVVRAQRLTDSLFEVEVEPL
;
A
#
# COMPACT_ATOMS: atom_id res chain seq x y z
N MET A 1 20.03 20.17 13.45
CA MET A 1 19.65 18.80 13.04
C MET A 1 18.51 18.35 13.93
N PRO A 2 17.45 17.75 13.38
CA PRO A 2 17.49 16.30 13.17
C PRO A 2 17.21 15.90 11.73
N LEU A 3 17.68 14.69 11.41
CA LEU A 3 17.46 13.95 10.18
C LEU A 3 15.97 13.85 9.89
N ASP A 4 15.57 14.20 8.68
CA ASP A 4 14.28 13.80 8.10
C ASP A 4 14.34 12.29 7.87
N PRO A 5 13.64 11.45 8.64
CA PRO A 5 13.55 10.03 8.33
C PRO A 5 12.46 9.92 7.28
N GLY A 6 12.85 10.00 6.01
CA GLY A 6 11.97 9.58 4.92
C GLY A 6 11.33 8.25 5.31
N ARG A 7 10.02 8.13 5.19
CA ARG A 7 9.33 6.86 5.41
C ARG A 7 9.77 5.90 4.30
N HIS A 8 10.85 5.16 4.54
CA HIS A 8 11.46 4.24 3.59
C HIS A 8 10.90 2.82 3.76
N TRP A 9 9.72 2.50 3.24
CA TRP A 9 9.14 1.15 3.33
C TRP A 9 8.09 0.91 2.24
N LEU A 10 8.08 -0.07 1.33
CA LEU A 10 8.97 -1.15 0.88
C LEU A 10 8.35 -1.72 -0.41
N ALA A 11 9.15 -1.95 -1.46
CA ALA A 11 8.82 -2.99 -2.44
C ALA A 11 8.69 -4.34 -1.72
N ALA A 12 7.72 -5.17 -2.11
CA ALA A 12 7.52 -6.52 -1.63
C ALA A 12 8.79 -7.37 -1.87
N GLY A 13 9.70 -7.37 -0.90
CA GLY A 13 10.86 -8.23 -0.84
C GLY A 13 10.53 -9.45 -0.01
N ILE A 14 10.67 -10.62 -0.62
CA ILE A 14 10.58 -11.96 -0.07
C ILE A 14 11.57 -12.12 1.10
N THR A 15 11.31 -11.53 2.27
CA THR A 15 11.90 -11.92 3.55
C THR A 15 10.90 -11.57 4.65
N GLY A 16 10.38 -12.58 5.35
CA GLY A 16 9.50 -12.43 6.51
C GLY A 16 10.23 -11.86 7.73
N ILE A 17 10.80 -10.66 7.62
CA ILE A 17 11.31 -9.89 8.75
C ILE A 17 10.28 -8.81 9.06
N PRO A 18 9.46 -8.95 10.12
CA PRO A 18 8.53 -7.91 10.53
C PRO A 18 9.34 -6.71 11.00
N ARG A 19 9.42 -5.68 10.18
CA ARG A 19 9.87 -4.37 10.63
C ARG A 19 8.71 -3.65 11.29
N GLN A 20 9.01 -2.98 12.38
CA GLN A 20 8.02 -2.37 13.27
C GLN A 20 7.27 -1.28 12.50
N ARG A 21 6.06 -1.62 12.04
CA ARG A 21 5.14 -0.69 11.38
C ARG A 21 4.66 0.30 12.43
N GLU A 22 4.84 1.60 12.20
CA GLU A 22 4.10 2.62 12.94
C GLU A 22 2.65 2.58 12.44
N TRP A 23 1.77 1.97 13.23
CA TRP A 23 0.35 1.90 12.90
C TRP A 23 -0.31 3.26 13.13
N ASP A 24 -1.08 3.72 12.15
CA ASP A 24 -1.88 4.93 12.29
C ASP A 24 -3.15 4.65 13.13
N ALA A 25 -3.67 3.41 13.07
CA ALA A 25 -4.76 2.93 13.92
C ALA A 25 -4.56 1.45 14.31
N VAL A 26 -4.98 1.10 15.53
CA VAL A 26 -5.01 -0.29 16.02
C VAL A 26 -6.32 -0.57 16.75
N LYS A 27 -6.95 -1.70 16.47
CA LYS A 27 -8.21 -2.16 17.07
C LYS A 27 -8.18 -3.64 17.44
N LEU A 28 -8.95 -3.98 18.47
CA LEU A 28 -9.30 -5.36 18.79
C LEU A 28 -10.75 -5.59 18.38
N VAL A 29 -10.99 -6.68 17.66
CA VAL A 29 -12.30 -7.01 17.10
C VAL A 29 -12.72 -8.40 17.56
N GLU A 30 -13.91 -8.50 18.15
CA GLU A 30 -14.54 -9.78 18.40
C GLU A 30 -15.05 -10.35 17.09
N ALA A 31 -14.50 -11.49 16.70
CA ALA A 31 -14.78 -12.10 15.42
C ALA A 31 -14.95 -13.63 15.56
N PRO A 32 -15.97 -14.07 16.33
CA PRO A 32 -16.19 -15.49 16.61
C PRO A 32 -16.48 -16.27 15.33
N GLY A 33 -15.96 -17.49 15.24
CA GLY A 33 -16.19 -18.39 14.10
C GLY A 33 -15.42 -18.07 12.82
N ARG A 34 -14.61 -17.00 12.77
CA ARG A 34 -13.75 -16.71 11.62
C ARG A 34 -12.55 -17.65 11.57
N THR A 35 -12.33 -18.25 10.40
CA THR A 35 -11.19 -19.12 10.09
C THR A 35 -10.03 -18.30 9.51
N GLY A 36 -8.81 -18.80 9.65
CA GLY A 36 -7.58 -18.09 9.26
C GLY A 36 -6.76 -17.61 10.46
N GLU A 37 -5.53 -17.18 10.17
CA GLU A 37 -4.55 -16.69 11.14
C GLU A 37 -4.16 -15.23 10.89
N GLU A 38 -4.20 -14.82 9.63
CA GLU A 38 -3.97 -13.46 9.17
C GLU A 38 -4.85 -13.16 7.97
N VAL A 39 -5.27 -11.91 7.86
CA VAL A 39 -5.74 -11.33 6.61
C VAL A 39 -5.10 -9.95 6.40
N GLN A 40 -4.82 -9.61 5.15
CA GLN A 40 -4.39 -8.28 4.71
C GLN A 40 -5.41 -7.76 3.71
N PHE A 41 -5.78 -6.50 3.86
CA PHE A 41 -6.79 -5.88 3.02
C PHE A 41 -6.56 -4.37 2.86
N VAL A 42 -7.11 -3.81 1.79
CA VAL A 42 -7.11 -2.37 1.52
C VAL A 42 -8.54 -1.87 1.50
N THR A 43 -8.78 -0.73 2.15
CA THR A 43 -10.03 0.02 2.01
C THR A 43 -9.80 1.21 1.09
N LEU A 44 -10.53 1.25 -0.02
CA LEU A 44 -10.46 2.29 -1.04
C LEU A 44 -11.20 3.58 -0.61
N PRO A 45 -11.01 4.72 -1.30
CA PRO A 45 -11.65 6.00 -0.92
C PRO A 45 -13.19 5.97 -1.00
N ASP A 46 -13.75 5.08 -1.81
CA ASP A 46 -15.19 4.86 -1.94
C ASP A 46 -15.75 3.89 -0.87
N GLY A 47 -14.89 3.35 0.00
CA GLY A 47 -15.23 2.39 1.04
C GLY A 47 -15.22 0.93 0.58
N LEU A 48 -14.89 0.65 -0.68
CA LEU A 48 -14.71 -0.73 -1.15
C LEU A 48 -13.53 -1.37 -0.41
N VAL A 49 -13.71 -2.62 0.05
CA VAL A 49 -12.66 -3.38 0.75
C VAL A 49 -12.15 -4.50 -0.15
N LEU A 50 -10.84 -4.47 -0.46
CA LEU A 50 -10.13 -5.46 -1.27
C LEU A 50 -9.34 -6.41 -0.38
N LEU A 51 -9.53 -7.72 -0.55
CA LEU A 51 -8.67 -8.74 0.07
C LEU A 51 -7.35 -8.82 -0.72
N GLU A 52 -6.22 -8.67 -0.04
CA GLU A 52 -4.89 -8.87 -0.65
C GLU A 52 -4.29 -10.23 -0.28
N GLU A 53 -4.38 -10.60 1.00
CA GLU A 53 -3.88 -11.89 1.50
C GLU A 53 -4.84 -12.45 2.54
N GLY A 54 -5.15 -13.73 2.45
CA GLY A 54 -6.07 -14.40 3.38
C GLY A 54 -6.87 -15.51 2.69
N PRO A 55 -7.75 -16.20 3.43
CA PRO A 55 -8.61 -17.20 2.82
C PRO A 55 -9.66 -16.53 1.93
N ASP A 56 -9.94 -17.13 0.78
CA ASP A 56 -10.95 -16.66 -0.14
C ASP A 56 -12.33 -16.56 0.54
N GLY A 57 -13.05 -15.48 0.28
CA GLY A 57 -14.37 -15.23 0.86
C GLY A 57 -14.36 -14.88 2.34
N PHE A 58 -13.19 -14.54 2.92
CA PHE A 58 -13.13 -14.00 4.27
C PHE A 58 -13.96 -12.72 4.39
N ASP A 59 -14.87 -12.67 5.35
CA ASP A 59 -15.69 -11.49 5.64
C ASP A 59 -14.87 -10.40 6.34
N LEU A 60 -14.40 -9.44 5.55
CA LEU A 60 -13.58 -8.31 5.96
C LEU A 60 -14.39 -7.17 6.60
N LEU A 61 -15.71 -7.13 6.38
CA LEU A 61 -16.52 -5.97 6.77
C LEU A 61 -16.42 -5.65 8.27
N PRO A 62 -16.44 -6.62 9.19
CA PRO A 62 -16.36 -6.30 10.62
C PRO A 62 -14.96 -5.85 11.05
N LEU A 63 -13.91 -6.21 10.32
CA LEU A 63 -12.57 -5.71 10.57
C LEU A 63 -12.41 -4.27 10.07
N ALA A 64 -12.96 -3.97 8.89
CA ALA A 64 -12.99 -2.61 8.36
C ALA A 64 -13.88 -1.68 9.22
N ALA A 65 -15.07 -2.14 9.61
CA ALA A 65 -16.00 -1.39 10.45
C ALA A 65 -15.39 -1.00 11.81
N ALA A 66 -14.53 -1.85 12.37
CA ALA A 66 -13.85 -1.54 13.63
C ALA A 66 -12.88 -0.36 13.53
N LEU A 67 -12.35 -0.08 12.33
CA LEU A 67 -11.44 1.03 12.06
C LEU A 67 -12.15 2.35 11.79
N GLU A 68 -13.48 2.32 11.55
CA GLU A 68 -14.28 3.53 11.32
C GLU A 68 -14.11 4.55 12.47
N GLY A 69 -13.96 5.81 12.08
CA GLY A 69 -13.70 6.92 13.01
C GLY A 69 -12.31 6.93 13.65
N SER A 70 -11.43 5.96 13.34
CA SER A 70 -10.03 5.94 13.81
C SER A 70 -9.04 6.21 12.70
N ILE A 71 -9.38 5.83 11.47
CA ILE A 71 -8.64 6.15 10.26
C ILE A 71 -9.62 6.32 9.10
N ASP A 72 -9.43 7.37 8.31
CA ASP A 72 -10.20 7.58 7.09
C ASP A 72 -9.59 6.78 5.93
N PRO A 73 -10.40 6.19 5.04
CA PRO A 73 -9.90 5.63 3.79
C PRO A 73 -9.20 6.69 2.91
N PRO A 74 -8.21 6.30 2.08
CA PRO A 74 -7.74 4.93 1.89
C PRO A 74 -6.68 4.48 2.91
N TYR A 75 -6.75 3.21 3.28
CA TYR A 75 -5.77 2.59 4.17
C TYR A 75 -5.53 1.13 3.82
N ARG A 76 -4.34 0.64 4.18
CA ARG A 76 -3.99 -0.78 4.20
C ARG A 76 -4.05 -1.28 5.63
N ALA A 77 -4.64 -2.46 5.83
CA ALA A 77 -4.80 -3.06 7.15
C ALA A 77 -4.29 -4.50 7.16
N VAL A 78 -3.74 -4.89 8.31
CA VAL A 78 -3.34 -6.26 8.62
C VAL A 78 -4.07 -6.68 9.88
N ALA A 79 -4.81 -7.77 9.79
CA ALA A 79 -5.48 -8.36 10.92
C ALA A 79 -4.88 -9.72 11.25
N ARG A 80 -4.48 -9.91 12.51
CA ARG A 80 -3.93 -11.16 13.02
C ARG A 80 -4.87 -11.74 14.06
N ARG A 81 -5.13 -13.04 13.95
CA ARG A 81 -5.94 -13.75 14.94
C ARG A 81 -5.21 -13.83 16.29
N ARG A 82 -6.00 -13.72 17.35
CA ARG A 82 -5.69 -14.01 18.75
C ARG A 82 -6.74 -15.04 19.23
N PRO A 83 -6.55 -15.70 20.39
CA PRO A 83 -7.42 -16.81 20.80
C PRO A 83 -8.93 -16.52 20.70
N GLU A 84 -9.36 -15.32 21.11
CA GLU A 84 -10.77 -14.92 21.10
C GLU A 84 -11.04 -13.64 20.28
N LEU A 85 -10.00 -13.01 19.73
CA LEU A 85 -10.06 -11.68 19.12
C LEU A 85 -9.25 -11.63 17.83
N TRP A 86 -9.46 -10.58 17.05
CA TRP A 86 -8.57 -10.17 15.97
C TRP A 86 -7.92 -8.84 16.32
N ALA A 87 -6.60 -8.78 16.22
CA ALA A 87 -5.86 -7.52 16.31
C ALA A 87 -5.70 -6.96 14.90
N VAL A 88 -6.28 -5.78 14.65
CA VAL A 88 -6.28 -5.11 13.34
C VAL A 88 -5.43 -3.85 13.46
N GLY A 89 -4.35 -3.78 12.69
CA GLY A 89 -3.56 -2.57 12.51
C GLY A 89 -3.79 -1.99 11.13
N ALA A 90 -3.87 -0.67 11.00
CA ALA A 90 -4.03 0.01 9.73
C ALA A 90 -3.05 1.18 9.57
N CYS A 91 -2.65 1.44 8.33
CA CYS A 91 -1.81 2.56 7.91
C CYS A 91 -2.47 3.27 6.73
N SER A 92 -2.45 4.60 6.73
CA SER A 92 -2.95 5.39 5.61
C SER A 92 -2.04 5.19 4.40
N ILE A 93 -2.66 5.06 3.24
CA ILE A 93 -1.95 4.89 1.97
C ILE A 93 -2.37 6.00 1.01
N ARG A 94 -1.63 6.12 -0.10
CA ARG A 94 -2.03 6.97 -1.22
C ARG A 94 -2.38 6.09 -2.39
N ILE A 95 -3.51 6.36 -3.02
CA ILE A 95 -3.94 5.65 -4.23
C ILE A 95 -3.91 6.61 -5.40
N LEU A 96 -3.49 6.10 -6.56
CA LEU A 96 -3.52 6.80 -7.82
C LEU A 96 -4.09 5.87 -8.89
N GLU A 97 -4.99 6.40 -9.71
CA GLU A 97 -5.47 5.74 -10.91
C GLU A 97 -4.53 6.07 -12.08
N LEU A 98 -4.11 5.06 -12.83
CA LEU A 98 -3.24 5.19 -13.99
C LEU A 98 -4.03 4.92 -15.27
N SER A 99 -4.14 5.92 -16.14
CA SER A 99 -4.97 5.85 -17.35
C SER A 99 -4.49 4.78 -18.33
N HIS A 100 -3.18 4.56 -18.39
CA HIS A 100 -2.51 3.63 -19.31
C HIS A 100 -1.51 2.75 -18.56
N ALA A 101 -1.97 2.07 -17.51
CA ALA A 101 -1.13 1.16 -16.74
C ALA A 101 -0.59 0.01 -17.62
N PRO A 102 0.72 -0.30 -17.59
CA PRO A 102 1.23 -1.54 -18.16
C PRO A 102 0.68 -2.75 -17.38
N SER A 103 0.86 -3.97 -17.90
CA SER A 103 0.29 -5.18 -17.27
C SER A 103 0.98 -5.65 -15.99
N GLY A 104 2.17 -5.15 -15.65
CA GLY A 104 2.91 -5.59 -14.46
C GLY A 104 2.42 -4.92 -13.17
N ASP A 105 2.62 -5.58 -12.03
CA ASP A 105 2.01 -5.15 -10.77
C ASP A 105 2.87 -4.12 -10.04
N ALA A 106 4.19 -4.26 -10.09
CA ALA A 106 5.12 -3.33 -9.46
C ALA A 106 5.66 -2.33 -10.48
N LEU A 107 5.41 -1.04 -10.28
CA LEU A 107 5.97 0.04 -11.10
C LEU A 107 6.98 0.85 -10.29
N GLU A 108 8.09 1.23 -10.92
CA GLU A 108 9.07 2.15 -10.34
C GLU A 108 9.43 3.22 -11.36
N VAL A 109 9.36 4.49 -10.94
CA VAL A 109 9.80 5.65 -11.73
C VAL A 109 10.90 6.35 -10.96
N VAL A 110 12.11 6.37 -11.52
CA VAL A 110 13.29 7.01 -10.94
C VAL A 110 13.66 8.23 -11.78
N ARG A 111 13.65 9.41 -11.16
CA ARG A 111 14.11 10.66 -11.76
C ARG A 111 15.40 11.11 -11.11
N THR A 112 16.47 11.23 -11.90
CA THR A 112 17.73 11.88 -11.50
C THR A 112 17.98 13.09 -12.39
N ALA A 113 19.07 13.82 -12.13
CA ALA A 113 19.54 14.89 -13.01
C ALA A 113 19.89 14.39 -14.43
N ASP A 114 20.27 13.11 -14.57
CA ASP A 114 20.71 12.50 -15.82
C ASP A 114 19.55 11.95 -16.67
N GLY A 115 18.35 11.80 -16.10
CA GLY A 115 17.18 11.38 -16.85
C GLY A 115 16.11 10.65 -16.05
N LEU A 116 15.25 9.95 -16.79
CA LEU A 116 14.17 9.13 -16.27
C LEU A 116 14.44 7.65 -16.55
N LEU A 117 14.21 6.83 -15.55
CA LEU A 117 14.16 5.39 -15.70
C LEU A 117 12.83 4.86 -15.19
N ILE A 118 12.20 3.98 -15.96
CA ILE A 118 10.95 3.31 -15.59
C ILE A 118 11.22 1.80 -15.55
N ARG A 119 10.70 1.14 -14.51
CA ARG A 119 10.68 -0.31 -14.39
C ARG A 119 9.27 -0.82 -14.16
N VAL A 120 9.00 -1.98 -14.75
CA VAL A 120 7.80 -2.78 -14.54
C VAL A 120 8.26 -4.15 -14.07
N ASP A 121 7.80 -4.58 -12.89
CA ASP A 121 8.22 -5.81 -12.21
C ASP A 121 9.75 -5.94 -12.11
N GLY A 122 10.42 -4.83 -11.82
CA GLY A 122 11.88 -4.75 -11.70
C GLY A 122 12.63 -4.72 -13.03
N MET A 123 11.95 -4.88 -14.17
CA MET A 123 12.57 -4.86 -15.49
C MET A 123 12.48 -3.47 -16.14
N PRO A 124 13.56 -2.96 -16.75
CA PRO A 124 13.51 -1.70 -17.50
C PRO A 124 12.41 -1.71 -18.56
N SER A 125 11.65 -0.63 -18.64
CA SER A 125 10.50 -0.50 -19.53
C SER A 125 10.49 0.84 -20.26
N GLY A 126 9.97 0.83 -21.49
CA GLY A 126 9.69 2.04 -22.28
C GLY A 126 8.27 2.57 -22.09
N ALA A 127 7.52 2.05 -21.12
CA ALA A 127 6.19 2.56 -20.76
C ALA A 127 6.27 4.05 -20.37
N GLN A 128 5.17 4.77 -20.61
CA GLN A 128 5.03 6.16 -20.19
C GLN A 128 4.07 6.22 -19.01
N LEU A 129 4.48 6.84 -17.91
CA LEU A 129 3.71 6.91 -16.66
C LEU A 129 3.62 8.38 -16.20
N PRO A 130 3.00 9.26 -17.00
CA PRO A 130 3.03 10.71 -16.75
C PRO A 130 2.39 11.08 -15.42
N GLU A 131 1.40 10.32 -14.93
CA GLU A 131 0.77 10.55 -13.62
C GLU A 131 1.76 10.32 -12.47
N LEU A 132 2.59 9.27 -12.54
CA LEU A 132 3.64 9.00 -11.54
C LEU A 132 4.79 10.02 -11.62
N GLU A 133 5.20 10.39 -12.84
CA GLU A 133 6.22 11.42 -13.06
C GLU A 133 5.79 12.77 -12.48
N GLN A 134 4.55 13.19 -12.75
CA GLN A 134 4.00 14.45 -12.21
C GLN A 134 3.88 14.40 -10.69
N LEU A 135 3.46 13.26 -10.13
CA LEU A 135 3.35 13.08 -8.68
C LEU A 135 4.70 13.30 -7.97
N GLY A 136 5.79 12.75 -8.51
CA GLY A 136 7.13 12.95 -7.97
C GLY A 136 7.65 14.37 -8.18
N ALA A 137 7.50 14.91 -9.39
CA ALA A 137 8.01 16.23 -9.78
C ALA A 137 7.34 17.38 -9.01
N THR A 138 6.12 17.18 -8.51
CA THR A 138 5.43 18.15 -7.65
C THR A 138 6.16 18.37 -6.32
N ARG A 139 6.93 17.38 -5.84
CA ARG A 139 7.58 17.43 -4.52
C ARG A 139 9.09 17.57 -4.56
N PHE A 140 9.75 16.95 -5.53
CA PHE A 140 11.21 16.84 -5.56
C PHE A 140 11.76 16.97 -6.98
N ALA A 141 12.97 17.53 -7.11
CA ALA A 141 13.69 17.59 -8.38
C ALA A 141 14.27 16.21 -8.78
N SER A 142 14.58 15.36 -7.81
CA SER A 142 15.00 13.97 -8.01
C SER A 142 14.25 13.09 -7.02
N PHE A 143 13.71 11.98 -7.50
CA PHE A 143 12.77 11.17 -6.75
C PHE A 143 12.74 9.73 -7.23
N VAL A 144 12.19 8.88 -6.37
CA VAL A 144 11.65 7.57 -6.74
C VAL A 144 10.15 7.57 -6.43
N VAL A 145 9.35 7.16 -7.40
CA VAL A 145 7.94 6.83 -7.20
C VAL A 145 7.80 5.33 -7.35
N ARG A 146 7.23 4.68 -6.33
CA ARG A 146 6.87 3.27 -6.36
C ARG A 146 5.36 3.16 -6.43
N ALA A 147 4.88 2.25 -7.26
CA ALA A 147 3.46 1.95 -7.36
C ALA A 147 3.25 0.44 -7.26
N GLN A 148 2.29 0.01 -6.45
CA GLN A 148 1.83 -1.37 -6.41
C GLN A 148 0.37 -1.47 -6.82
N ARG A 149 0.05 -2.39 -7.72
CA ARG A 149 -1.32 -2.58 -8.20
C ARG A 149 -2.20 -3.09 -7.07
N LEU A 150 -3.35 -2.44 -6.91
CA LEU A 150 -4.43 -2.89 -6.02
C LEU A 150 -5.49 -3.65 -6.82
N THR A 151 -5.97 -3.03 -7.90
CA THR A 151 -6.97 -3.62 -8.81
C THR A 151 -7.00 -2.80 -10.10
N ASP A 152 -7.18 -3.45 -11.25
CA ASP A 152 -7.27 -2.81 -12.57
C ASP A 152 -6.26 -1.66 -12.76
N SER A 153 -6.71 -0.41 -12.83
CA SER A 153 -5.88 0.79 -13.00
C SER A 153 -5.49 1.49 -11.68
N LEU A 154 -5.92 0.98 -10.53
CA LEU A 154 -5.65 1.56 -9.21
C LEU A 154 -4.36 1.00 -8.61
N PHE A 155 -3.50 1.92 -8.20
CA PHE A 155 -2.22 1.60 -7.56
C PHE A 155 -2.09 2.32 -6.22
N GLU A 156 -1.58 1.61 -5.22
CA GLU A 156 -0.96 2.24 -4.05
C GLU A 156 0.36 2.88 -4.50
N VAL A 157 0.60 4.14 -4.13
CA VAL A 157 1.76 4.90 -4.57
C VAL A 157 2.53 5.54 -3.42
N GLU A 158 3.85 5.50 -3.53
CA GLU A 158 4.79 6.09 -2.60
C GLU A 158 5.79 6.97 -3.34
N VAL A 159 6.22 8.06 -2.71
CA VAL A 159 7.16 9.02 -3.31
C VAL A 159 8.25 9.32 -2.29
N GLU A 160 9.50 9.10 -2.71
CA GLU A 160 10.67 9.35 -1.88
C GLU A 160 11.65 10.26 -2.64
N PRO A 161 12.31 11.21 -1.95
CA PRO A 161 13.45 11.92 -2.54
C PRO A 161 14.64 10.98 -2.72
N LEU A 162 15.50 11.30 -3.68
CA LEU A 162 16.82 10.66 -3.87
C LEU A 162 17.95 11.42 -3.17
#